data_AF-A0A6L7YM54-F1
#
_entry.id   AF-A0A6L7YM54-F1
#
_cell.length_a   1.000
_cell.length_b   1.000
_cell.length_c   1.000
_cell.angle_alpha   90.00
_cell.angle_beta   90.00
_cell.angle_gamma   90.00
#
_symmetry.space_group_name_H-M   'P 1'
#
loop_
_entity.id
_entity.type
_entity.pdbx_description
1 polymer ?
#
loop_
_entity_poly.entity_id
_entity_poly.type
_entity_poly.pdbx_seq_one_letter_code
_entity_poly.pdbx_strand_id
1 'polypeptide(L)'
;MVRRGVLEVALDWLAVGLDPEESHFVIESHVPEHAELTVWLSWWISLGRLERNPTLKAEIAELESRSDAAVPVAFFTYPVMQVANILLPRAHLVPTGEDQSPHIELTREVARRFNRRFGYTFPVPSGLVGRVPRLVGTDGSAKMGKSAGNAIDLGDDSDVVTAKV
;
A
#
# COMPACT_ATOMS: atom_id res chain seq x y z
N MET A 1 -9.58 -14.41 -7.58
CA MET A 1 -8.52 -14.27 -6.56
C MET A 1 -8.76 -13.02 -5.70
N VAL A 2 -8.72 -11.81 -6.27
CA VAL A 2 -8.92 -10.54 -5.52
C VAL A 2 -10.26 -10.45 -4.79
N ARG A 3 -11.38 -10.78 -5.44
CA ARG A 3 -12.72 -10.73 -4.81
C ARG A 3 -12.83 -11.51 -3.50
N ARG A 4 -12.17 -12.68 -3.42
CA ARG A 4 -12.15 -13.50 -2.20
C ARG A 4 -11.24 -12.88 -1.15
N GLY A 5 -10.07 -12.38 -1.56
CA GLY A 5 -9.13 -11.68 -0.70
C GLY A 5 -9.72 -10.46 0.02
N VAL A 6 -10.68 -9.76 -0.58
CA VAL A 6 -11.39 -8.65 0.10
C VAL A 6 -12.08 -9.13 1.38
N LEU A 7 -12.79 -10.25 1.31
CA LEU A 7 -13.49 -10.81 2.48
C LEU A 7 -12.50 -11.42 3.48
N GLU A 8 -11.46 -12.11 3.00
CA GLU A 8 -10.42 -12.70 3.87
C GLU A 8 -9.71 -11.62 4.69
N VAL A 9 -9.25 -10.53 4.06
CA VAL A 9 -8.58 -9.42 4.76
C VAL A 9 -9.53 -8.70 5.73
N ALA A 10 -10.79 -8.49 5.34
CA ALA A 10 -11.78 -7.89 6.23
C ALA A 10 -12.01 -8.76 7.47
N LEU A 11 -12.11 -10.08 7.31
CA LEU A 11 -12.24 -11.01 8.42
C LEU A 11 -11.01 -10.99 9.33
N ASP A 12 -9.79 -11.00 8.76
CA ASP A 12 -8.54 -10.91 9.53
C ASP A 12 -8.50 -9.61 10.36
N TRP A 13 -8.91 -8.48 9.79
CA TRP A 13 -8.99 -7.20 10.51
C TRP A 13 -9.98 -7.23 11.68
N LEU A 14 -11.16 -7.77 11.47
CA LEU A 14 -12.16 -7.91 12.53
C LEU A 14 -11.69 -8.90 13.63
N ALA A 15 -11.05 -10.00 13.23
CA ALA A 15 -10.55 -11.02 14.14
C ALA A 15 -9.47 -10.49 15.09
N VAL A 16 -8.63 -9.55 14.64
CA VAL A 16 -7.62 -8.89 15.48
C VAL A 16 -8.16 -7.67 16.23
N GLY A 17 -9.45 -7.37 16.13
CA GLY A 17 -10.16 -6.40 16.96
C GLY A 17 -10.30 -5.00 16.37
N LEU A 18 -10.15 -4.79 15.05
CA LEU A 18 -10.54 -3.51 14.45
C LEU A 18 -12.07 -3.38 14.48
N ASP A 19 -12.56 -2.32 15.12
CA ASP A 19 -14.00 -2.05 15.29
C ASP A 19 -14.56 -1.22 14.11
N PRO A 20 -15.58 -1.70 13.38
CA PRO A 20 -16.31 -0.93 12.36
C PRO A 20 -16.99 0.35 12.84
N GLU A 21 -17.27 0.46 14.13
CA GLU A 21 -17.85 1.67 14.72
C GLU A 21 -16.79 2.76 14.96
N GLU A 22 -15.52 2.38 15.07
CA GLU A 22 -14.39 3.33 15.25
C GLU A 22 -13.57 3.53 13.97
N SER A 23 -13.57 2.55 13.06
CA SER A 23 -12.75 2.52 11.85
C SER A 23 -13.59 2.42 10.58
N HIS A 24 -13.25 3.23 9.57
CA HIS A 24 -13.90 3.17 8.26
C HIS A 24 -13.17 2.20 7.34
N PHE A 25 -13.85 1.11 6.99
CA PHE A 25 -13.39 0.14 6.00
C PHE A 25 -13.90 0.51 4.62
N VAL A 26 -12.99 0.59 3.64
CA VAL A 26 -13.32 1.02 2.27
C VAL A 26 -12.85 -0.04 1.29
N ILE A 27 -13.72 -0.40 0.34
CA ILE A 27 -13.35 -1.19 -0.83
C ILE A 27 -13.09 -0.20 -1.96
N GLU A 28 -11.82 -0.03 -2.36
CA GLU A 28 -11.39 0.97 -3.34
C GLU A 28 -12.22 0.95 -4.63
N SER A 29 -12.53 -0.23 -5.16
CA SER A 29 -13.33 -0.37 -6.39
C SER A 29 -14.79 0.08 -6.26
N HIS A 30 -15.29 0.31 -5.05
CA HIS A 30 -16.63 0.85 -4.80
C HIS A 30 -16.64 2.38 -4.68
N VAL A 31 -15.48 3.03 -4.76
CA VAL A 31 -15.33 4.49 -4.68
C VAL A 31 -14.64 4.97 -5.96
N PRO A 32 -15.40 5.19 -7.06
CA PRO A 32 -14.84 5.54 -8.37
C PRO A 32 -14.04 6.85 -8.36
N GLU A 33 -14.27 7.72 -7.37
CA GLU A 33 -13.56 8.98 -7.16
C GLU A 33 -12.04 8.77 -6.95
N HIS A 34 -11.61 7.59 -6.47
CA HIS A 34 -10.18 7.24 -6.44
C HIS A 34 -9.59 7.20 -7.85
N ALA A 35 -10.27 6.55 -8.78
CA ALA A 35 -9.82 6.47 -10.18
C ALA A 35 -9.86 7.85 -10.86
N GLU A 36 -10.93 8.62 -10.63
CA GLU A 36 -11.04 9.98 -11.17
C GLU A 36 -9.91 10.88 -10.65
N LEU A 37 -9.70 10.92 -9.33
CA LEU A 37 -8.65 11.73 -8.73
C LEU A 37 -7.25 11.28 -9.17
N THR A 38 -7.03 9.98 -9.36
CA THR A 38 -5.77 9.43 -9.92
C THR A 38 -5.47 10.05 -11.29
N VAL A 39 -6.46 10.10 -12.17
CA VAL A 39 -6.31 10.73 -13.49
C VAL A 39 -5.96 12.21 -13.35
N TRP A 40 -6.66 12.95 -12.49
CA TRP A 40 -6.37 14.38 -12.29
C TRP A 40 -5.00 14.65 -11.68
N LEU A 41 -4.57 13.83 -10.72
CA LEU A 41 -3.27 13.96 -10.07
C LEU A 41 -2.11 13.50 -10.95
N SER A 42 -2.36 12.70 -11.99
CA SER A 42 -1.31 12.32 -12.96
C SER A 42 -0.70 13.54 -13.66
N TRP A 43 -1.45 14.63 -13.84
CA TRP A 43 -0.95 15.90 -14.37
C TRP A 43 0.06 16.61 -13.44
N TRP A 44 0.12 16.22 -12.16
CA TRP A 44 1.00 16.81 -11.16
C TRP A 44 2.32 16.05 -11.00
N ILE A 45 2.37 14.80 -11.46
CA ILE A 45 3.50 13.89 -11.28
C ILE A 45 4.12 13.60 -12.64
N SER A 46 5.37 14.02 -12.84
CA SER A 46 6.06 13.75 -14.11
C SER A 46 6.52 12.30 -14.20
N LEU A 47 6.65 11.81 -15.44
CA LEU A 47 7.18 10.48 -15.73
C LEU A 47 8.52 10.23 -15.02
N GLY A 48 9.48 11.15 -15.16
CA GLY A 48 10.79 11.04 -14.52
C GLY A 48 10.75 11.06 -12.99
N ARG A 49 9.67 11.56 -12.36
CA ARG A 49 9.51 11.47 -10.90
C ARG A 49 9.14 10.05 -10.47
N LEU A 50 8.32 9.35 -11.28
CA LEU A 50 7.98 7.94 -11.08
C LEU A 50 9.20 7.04 -11.35
N GLU A 51 9.92 7.25 -12.45
CA GLU A 51 11.12 6.46 -12.80
C GLU A 51 12.22 6.52 -11.73
N ARG A 52 12.31 7.64 -11.01
CA ARG A 52 13.26 7.83 -9.90
C ARG A 52 12.72 7.42 -8.53
N ASN A 53 11.49 6.94 -8.43
CA ASN A 53 10.97 6.43 -7.17
C ASN A 53 11.69 5.09 -6.85
N PRO A 54 12.47 5.02 -5.75
CA PRO A 54 13.27 3.84 -5.46
C PRO A 54 12.43 2.61 -5.10
N THR A 55 11.27 2.80 -4.46
CA THR A 55 10.33 1.72 -4.14
C THR A 55 9.75 1.11 -5.41
N LEU A 56 9.21 1.95 -6.30
CA LEU A 56 8.69 1.49 -7.58
C LEU A 56 9.77 0.76 -8.39
N LYS A 57 10.99 1.29 -8.43
CA LYS A 57 12.10 0.68 -9.15
C LYS A 57 12.46 -0.70 -8.59
N ALA A 58 12.50 -0.83 -7.26
CA ALA A 58 12.78 -2.11 -6.60
C ALA A 58 11.67 -3.14 -6.87
N GLU A 59 10.41 -2.73 -6.79
CA GLU A 59 9.26 -3.60 -7.06
C GLU A 59 9.16 -4.02 -8.53
N ILE A 60 9.49 -3.12 -9.47
CA ILE A 60 9.61 -3.47 -10.90
C ILE A 60 10.71 -4.52 -11.10
N ALA A 61 11.89 -4.32 -10.52
CA ALA A 61 12.99 -5.28 -10.65
C ALA A 61 12.63 -6.65 -10.06
N GLU A 62 11.90 -6.69 -8.94
CA GLU A 62 11.38 -7.93 -8.36
C GLU A 62 10.38 -8.61 -9.30
N LEU A 63 9.46 -7.85 -9.91
CA LEU A 63 8.47 -8.39 -10.85
C LEU A 63 9.17 -9.01 -12.09
N GLU A 64 10.12 -8.29 -12.68
CA GLU A 64 10.92 -8.74 -13.82
C GLU A 64 11.76 -9.97 -13.47
N SER A 65 12.22 -10.11 -12.22
CA SER A 65 12.96 -11.31 -11.78
C SER A 65 12.11 -12.57 -11.71
N ARG A 66 10.78 -12.41 -11.60
CA ARG A 66 9.82 -13.53 -11.45
C ARG A 66 9.17 -13.93 -12.76
N SER A 67 9.22 -13.07 -13.78
CA SER A 67 8.56 -13.28 -15.07
C SER A 67 9.19 -12.41 -16.15
N ASP A 68 9.36 -12.98 -17.35
CA ASP A 68 9.75 -12.22 -18.55
C ASP A 68 8.63 -11.31 -19.10
N ALA A 69 7.52 -11.18 -18.37
CA ALA A 69 6.41 -10.32 -18.77
C ALA A 69 6.79 -8.83 -18.64
N ALA A 70 6.40 -8.03 -19.63
CA ALA A 70 6.56 -6.59 -19.58
C ALA A 70 5.78 -5.98 -18.40
N VAL A 71 6.37 -4.97 -17.76
CA VAL A 71 5.75 -4.24 -16.65
C VAL A 71 4.45 -3.57 -17.14
N PRO A 72 3.29 -3.86 -16.53
CA PRO A 72 2.04 -3.22 -16.89
C PRO A 72 2.07 -1.72 -16.63
N VAL A 73 1.45 -0.92 -17.51
CA VAL A 73 1.34 0.54 -17.33
C VAL A 73 0.74 0.90 -15.97
N ALA A 74 -0.33 0.20 -15.56
CA ALA A 74 -0.98 0.43 -14.28
C ALA A 74 -0.06 0.15 -13.07
N PHE A 75 0.88 -0.79 -13.20
CA PHE A 75 1.89 -1.03 -12.17
C PHE A 75 2.87 0.15 -12.13
N PHE A 76 3.35 0.60 -13.29
CA PHE A 76 4.22 1.77 -13.33
C PHE A 76 3.56 3.04 -12.75
N THR A 77 2.25 3.22 -12.94
CA THR A 77 1.51 4.40 -12.47
C THR A 77 0.80 4.22 -11.13
N TYR A 78 0.86 3.05 -10.48
CA TYR A 78 0.20 2.83 -9.17
C TYR A 78 0.58 3.87 -8.10
N PRO A 79 1.80 4.47 -8.07
CA PRO A 79 2.11 5.48 -7.07
C PRO A 79 1.21 6.72 -7.17
N VAL A 80 0.72 7.05 -8.37
CA VAL A 80 -0.26 8.14 -8.59
C VAL A 80 -1.59 7.77 -7.93
N MET A 81 -2.01 6.51 -8.06
CA MET A 81 -3.22 5.99 -7.43
C MET A 81 -3.10 6.02 -5.90
N GLN A 82 -1.95 5.63 -5.34
CA GLN A 82 -1.71 5.76 -3.90
C GLN A 82 -1.75 7.22 -3.41
N VAL A 83 -1.22 8.17 -4.19
CA VAL A 83 -1.36 9.60 -3.87
C VAL A 83 -2.84 9.97 -3.79
N ALA A 84 -3.64 9.58 -4.78
CA ALA A 84 -5.08 9.82 -4.76
C ALA A 84 -5.76 9.17 -3.54
N ASN A 85 -5.39 7.93 -3.20
CA ASN A 85 -5.95 7.19 -2.07
C ASN A 85 -5.65 7.82 -0.71
N ILE A 86 -4.53 8.54 -0.58
CA ILE A 86 -4.19 9.28 0.64
C ILE A 86 -4.88 10.66 0.67
N LEU A 87 -4.93 11.35 -0.46
CA LEU A 87 -5.45 12.71 -0.54
C LEU A 87 -6.99 12.78 -0.55
N LEU A 88 -7.67 11.80 -1.16
CA LEU A 88 -9.13 11.74 -1.22
C LEU A 88 -9.79 11.77 0.18
N PRO A 89 -9.39 10.91 1.15
CA PRO A 89 -9.91 10.97 2.52
C PRO A 89 -9.28 12.11 3.35
N ARG A 90 -8.41 12.94 2.75
CA ARG A 90 -7.70 14.04 3.43
C ARG A 90 -6.90 13.56 4.65
N ALA A 91 -6.15 12.46 4.47
CA ALA A 91 -5.37 11.87 5.56
C ALA A 91 -4.29 12.82 6.09
N HIS A 92 -4.13 12.85 7.41
CA HIS A 92 -3.08 13.61 8.10
C HIS A 92 -1.88 12.74 8.48
N LEU A 93 -2.10 11.43 8.63
CA LEU A 93 -1.11 10.45 9.05
C LEU A 93 -1.32 9.16 8.25
N VAL A 94 -0.24 8.54 7.78
CA VAL A 94 -0.28 7.29 7.01
C VAL A 94 0.74 6.30 7.60
N PRO A 95 0.28 5.25 8.31
CA PRO A 95 1.13 4.17 8.76
C PRO A 95 1.69 3.40 7.57
N THR A 96 3.01 3.22 7.51
CA THR A 96 3.63 2.50 6.40
C THR A 96 5.03 1.99 6.75
N GLY A 97 5.55 1.05 5.96
CA GLY A 97 6.92 0.58 6.07
C GLY A 97 7.93 1.65 5.63
N GLU A 98 9.17 1.56 6.10
CA GLU A 98 10.23 2.49 5.70
C GLU A 98 10.47 2.49 4.18
N ASP A 99 10.33 1.31 3.57
CA ASP A 99 10.41 1.08 2.13
C ASP A 99 9.33 1.81 1.33
N GLN A 100 8.24 2.24 1.97
CA GLN A 100 7.13 2.93 1.32
C GLN A 100 7.15 4.45 1.58
N SER A 101 8.12 4.95 2.35
CA SER A 101 8.33 6.39 2.58
C SER A 101 8.43 7.24 1.29
N PRO A 102 8.96 6.74 0.15
CA PRO A 102 8.99 7.50 -1.09
C PRO A 102 7.59 7.84 -1.65
N HIS A 103 6.59 6.97 -1.45
CA HIS A 103 5.21 7.24 -1.85
C HIS A 103 4.56 8.31 -0.95
N ILE A 104 4.90 8.33 0.33
CA ILE A 104 4.45 9.38 1.26
C ILE A 104 5.06 10.72 0.87
N GLU A 105 6.35 10.79 0.54
CA GLU A 105 6.95 12.05 0.10
C GLU A 105 6.41 12.51 -1.25
N LEU A 106 6.15 11.59 -2.19
CA LEU A 106 5.46 11.93 -3.44
C LEU A 106 4.08 12.56 -3.16
N THR A 107 3.32 11.98 -2.22
CA THR A 107 2.02 12.50 -1.80
C THR A 107 2.12 13.90 -1.20
N ARG A 108 3.11 14.13 -0.33
CA ARG A 108 3.38 15.43 0.29
C ARG A 108 3.77 16.49 -0.74
N GLU A 109 4.59 16.12 -1.72
CA GLU A 109 4.99 16.98 -2.83
C GLU A 109 3.76 17.46 -3.62
N VAL A 110 2.88 16.51 -3.99
CA VAL A 110 1.64 16.80 -4.73
C VAL A 110 0.70 17.68 -3.91
N ALA A 111 0.43 17.33 -2.65
CA ALA A 111 -0.43 18.12 -1.77
C ALA A 111 0.07 19.58 -1.63
N ARG A 112 1.36 19.78 -1.38
CA ARG A 112 1.96 21.12 -1.28
C ARG A 112 1.86 21.90 -2.59
N ARG A 113 2.13 21.25 -3.73
CA ARG A 113 2.05 21.89 -5.06
C ARG A 113 0.63 22.28 -5.41
N PHE A 114 -0.33 21.39 -5.18
CA PHE A 114 -1.75 21.63 -5.41
C PHE A 114 -2.23 22.80 -4.55
N ASN A 115 -1.92 22.77 -3.25
CA ASN A 115 -2.31 23.83 -2.32
C ASN A 115 -1.72 25.19 -2.69
N ARG A 116 -0.46 25.25 -3.16
CA ARG A 116 0.14 26.50 -3.63
C ARG A 116 -0.59 27.08 -4.83
N ARG A 117 -1.14 26.24 -5.70
CA ARG A 117 -1.77 26.69 -6.95
C ARG A 117 -3.24 27.06 -6.80
N PHE A 118 -3.96 26.40 -5.90
CA PHE A 118 -5.42 26.54 -5.77
C PHE A 118 -5.89 26.97 -4.38
N GLY A 119 -4.97 27.21 -3.45
CA GLY A 119 -5.29 27.42 -2.04
C GLY A 119 -5.39 26.10 -1.27
N TYR A 120 -5.50 26.20 0.06
CA TYR A 120 -5.49 25.04 0.94
C TYR A 120 -6.64 24.08 0.61
N THR A 121 -6.30 22.92 0.05
CA THR A 121 -7.25 21.86 -0.36
C THR A 121 -6.95 20.58 0.40
N PHE A 122 -5.71 20.10 0.32
CA PHE A 122 -5.28 18.84 0.92
C PHE A 122 -4.40 19.06 2.15
N PRO A 123 -4.62 18.32 3.25
CA PRO A 123 -3.60 18.18 4.28
C PRO A 123 -2.29 17.62 3.69
N VAL A 124 -1.16 17.94 4.32
CA VAL A 124 0.13 17.35 3.95
C VAL A 124 0.38 16.17 4.89
N PRO A 125 0.21 14.91 4.43
CA PRO A 125 0.24 13.76 5.32
C PRO A 125 1.64 13.50 5.88
N SER A 126 1.72 13.03 7.11
CA SER A 126 2.96 12.51 7.72
C SER A 126 2.99 10.99 7.61
N GLY A 127 4.17 10.41 7.37
CA GLY A 127 4.36 8.96 7.47
C GLY A 127 4.52 8.52 8.92
N LEU A 128 4.01 7.35 9.27
CA LEU A 128 4.23 6.71 10.56
C LEU A 128 4.88 5.34 10.33
N VAL A 129 6.18 5.23 10.62
CA VAL A 129 6.91 3.96 10.53
C VAL A 129 6.77 3.21 11.85
N GLY A 130 6.41 1.93 11.77
CA GLY A 130 6.27 1.05 12.92
C GLY A 130 7.58 0.93 13.72
N ARG A 131 7.48 0.70 15.03
CA ARG A 131 8.66 0.56 15.92
C ARG A 131 9.27 -0.85 15.89
N VAL A 132 8.59 -1.80 15.25
CA VAL A 132 8.95 -3.21 15.26
C VAL A 132 9.48 -3.59 13.88
N PRO A 133 10.59 -4.34 13.79
CA PRO A 133 11.09 -4.83 12.51
C PRO A 133 10.12 -5.84 11.87
N ARG A 134 10.36 -6.17 10.60
CA ARG A 134 9.60 -7.21 9.89
C ARG A 134 9.72 -8.55 10.61
N LEU A 135 8.63 -9.30 10.67
CA LEU A 135 8.61 -10.64 11.24
C LEU A 135 9.35 -11.62 10.32
N VAL A 136 10.24 -12.42 10.89
CA VAL A 136 11.01 -13.47 10.19
C VAL A 136 10.11 -14.65 9.82
N GLY A 137 10.43 -15.34 8.73
CA GLY A 137 9.73 -16.56 8.32
C GLY A 137 10.02 -17.74 9.24
N THR A 138 9.18 -18.78 9.21
CA THR A 138 9.41 -20.03 9.95
C THR A 138 10.70 -20.76 9.51
N ASP A 139 11.18 -20.44 8.32
CA ASP A 139 12.44 -20.91 7.74
C ASP A 139 13.68 -20.08 8.15
N GLY A 140 13.51 -19.06 8.99
CA GLY A 140 14.58 -18.14 9.40
C GLY A 140 14.94 -17.08 8.35
N SER A 141 14.18 -17.00 7.24
CA SER A 141 14.37 -15.95 6.25
C SER A 141 13.99 -14.57 6.81
N ALA A 142 14.55 -13.51 6.21
CA ALA A 142 14.39 -12.14 6.67
C ALA A 142 12.94 -11.60 6.61
N LYS A 143 12.02 -12.29 5.94
CA LYS A 143 10.62 -11.86 5.78
C LYS A 143 9.68 -13.05 5.69
N MET A 144 8.69 -13.09 6.57
CA MET A 144 7.54 -13.98 6.46
C MET A 144 6.66 -13.60 5.26
N GLY A 145 6.24 -14.59 4.46
CA GLY A 145 5.36 -14.35 3.31
C GLY A 145 4.64 -15.61 2.84
N LYS A 146 3.34 -15.48 2.54
CA LYS A 146 2.49 -16.56 2.00
C LYS A 146 3.09 -17.19 0.73
N SER A 147 3.64 -16.38 -0.17
CA SER A 147 4.27 -16.86 -1.41
C SER A 147 5.57 -17.62 -1.20
N ALA A 148 6.24 -17.42 -0.06
CA ALA A 148 7.45 -18.15 0.32
C ALA A 148 7.14 -19.45 1.10
N GLY A 149 5.86 -19.71 1.43
CA GLY A 149 5.45 -20.90 2.18
C GLY A 149 5.94 -20.94 3.62
N ASN A 150 6.42 -19.82 4.17
CA ASN A 150 7.05 -19.72 5.48
C ASN A 150 6.22 -18.90 6.48
N ALA A 151 4.90 -18.85 6.27
CA ALA A 151 3.96 -18.06 7.05
C ALA A 151 3.05 -18.91 7.94
N ILE A 152 2.74 -18.38 9.13
CA ILE A 152 1.67 -18.85 10.02
C ILE A 152 0.52 -17.88 9.86
N ASP A 153 -0.64 -18.37 9.40
CA ASP A 153 -1.81 -17.53 9.14
C ASP A 153 -2.64 -17.36 10.41
N LEU A 154 -3.33 -16.21 10.53
CA LEU A 154 -4.15 -15.90 11.72
C LEU A 154 -5.29 -16.91 11.94
N GLY A 155 -5.78 -17.51 10.85
CA GLY A 155 -6.83 -18.52 10.88
C GLY A 155 -6.33 -19.96 10.86
N ASP A 156 -5.03 -20.21 11.02
CA ASP A 156 -4.51 -21.59 11.14
C ASP A 156 -5.05 -22.25 12.42
N ASP A 157 -5.54 -23.48 12.30
CA ASP A 157 -5.93 -24.28 13.46
C ASP A 157 -4.72 -24.63 14.34
N SER A 158 -4.96 -24.91 15.63
CA SER A 158 -3.91 -25.19 16.62
C SER A 158 -2.93 -26.30 16.19
N ASP A 159 -3.43 -27.36 15.55
CA ASP A 159 -2.59 -28.47 15.07
C ASP A 159 -1.65 -28.01 13.93
N VAL A 160 -2.13 -27.12 13.05
CA VAL A 160 -1.35 -26.54 11.94
C VAL A 160 -0.28 -25.60 12.49
N VAL A 161 -0.64 -24.75 13.45
CA VAL A 161 0.33 -23.87 14.12
C VAL A 161 1.42 -24.70 14.78
N THR A 162 1.06 -25.76 15.51
CA THR A 162 2.01 -26.66 16.18
C THR A 162 2.98 -27.33 15.20
N ALA A 163 2.51 -27.68 14.00
CA ALA A 163 3.36 -28.27 12.97
C ALA A 163 4.31 -27.25 12.29
N LYS A 164 3.98 -25.96 12.33
CA LYS A 164 4.78 -24.88 11.70
C LYS A 164 5.85 -24.27 12.63
N VAL A 165 5.76 -24.54 13.94
CA VAL A 165 6.70 -24.09 15.00
C VAL A 165 7.74 -25.16 15.27
#